data_AF-A0A0D3L1D3-F1
#
_entry.id   AF-A0A0D3L1D3-F1
#
_cell.length_a   1.000
_cell.length_b   1.000
_cell.length_c   1.000
_cell.angle_alpha   90.00
_cell.angle_beta   90.00
_cell.angle_gamma   90.00
#
_symmetry.space_group_name_H-M   'P 1'
#
loop_
_entity.id
_entity.type
_entity.pdbx_description
1 polymer ?
#
loop_
_entity_poly.entity_id
_entity_poly.type
_entity_poly.pdbx_seq_one_letter_code
_entity_poly.pdbx_strand_id
1 'polypeptide(L)'
;MADTGTGSSGDSGSSTKTRPIVFLDVDGVLCCKHETRLEAAPCAELQRIAESTRAAVVLSTDWRRDTSLSSRIKRCLHERRVDCIGATPQLSGSMDRVSRVRPKEILSWLSEHGLGGLHGSTNWVAIDDRDLVSEDGGEALRGRFVQTAFASGLTRELADRAIKMLLHGPQPCPEEERPPNVRTLQDLLAEAGVDTAVMDVLQSCATTSSLPALVKAVESSGRVKFLELLKASGISRPATRQAIANAIGRCKREDRLCPELKI
;
A
#
# COMPACT_ATOMS: atom_id res chain seq x y z
N MET A 1 -53.81 -45.85 -13.23
CA MET A 1 -52.83 -46.22 -12.19
C MET A 1 -51.58 -45.42 -12.47
N ALA A 2 -51.19 -44.59 -11.51
CA ALA A 2 -50.07 -43.67 -11.61
C ALA A 2 -48.76 -44.43 -11.49
N ASP A 3 -47.78 -44.09 -12.32
CA ASP A 3 -46.37 -44.41 -12.08
C ASP A 3 -45.57 -43.11 -12.23
N THR A 4 -45.21 -42.54 -11.09
CA THR A 4 -44.43 -41.32 -10.94
C THR A 4 -42.98 -41.72 -10.73
N GLY A 5 -42.21 -41.76 -11.82
CA GLY A 5 -40.76 -41.92 -11.80
C GLY A 5 -40.07 -40.59 -11.45
N THR A 6 -39.86 -40.36 -10.16
CA THR A 6 -39.11 -39.24 -9.61
C THR A 6 -37.61 -39.42 -9.89
N GLY A 7 -37.11 -38.81 -10.96
CA GLY A 7 -35.68 -38.68 -11.22
C GLY A 7 -35.08 -37.61 -10.31
N SER A 8 -34.33 -38.06 -9.31
CA SER A 8 -33.57 -37.23 -8.39
C SER A 8 -32.38 -36.60 -9.13
N SER A 9 -32.52 -35.34 -9.52
CA SER A 9 -31.39 -34.52 -9.96
C SER A 9 -30.53 -34.20 -8.75
N GLY A 10 -29.39 -34.90 -8.64
CA GLY A 10 -28.35 -34.54 -7.69
C GLY A 10 -27.84 -33.14 -8.00
N ASP A 11 -28.27 -32.18 -7.18
CA ASP A 11 -27.70 -30.85 -7.09
C ASP A 11 -26.26 -31.00 -6.57
N SER A 12 -25.34 -31.21 -7.50
CA SER A 12 -23.91 -31.12 -7.23
C SER A 12 -23.62 -29.67 -6.89
N GLY A 13 -23.71 -29.35 -5.60
CA GLY A 13 -23.30 -28.08 -5.01
C GLY A 13 -21.85 -27.78 -5.34
N SER A 14 -21.64 -27.16 -6.50
CA SER A 14 -20.43 -26.45 -6.85
C SER A 14 -20.28 -25.36 -5.81
N SER A 15 -19.48 -25.59 -4.77
CA SER A 15 -19.02 -24.53 -3.89
C SER A 15 -18.30 -23.52 -4.78
N THR A 16 -18.99 -22.43 -5.12
CA THR A 16 -18.42 -21.35 -5.91
C THR A 16 -17.34 -20.72 -5.06
N LYS A 17 -16.11 -21.21 -5.24
CA LYS A 17 -14.93 -20.63 -4.59
C LYS A 17 -14.91 -19.16 -4.96
N THR A 18 -15.14 -18.33 -3.95
CA THR A 18 -15.14 -16.89 -4.09
C THR A 18 -13.73 -16.45 -4.48
N ARG A 19 -13.65 -15.64 -5.55
CA ARG A 19 -12.39 -15.26 -6.19
C ARG A 19 -11.55 -14.37 -5.26
N PRO A 20 -10.22 -14.57 -5.12
CA PRO A 20 -9.38 -13.72 -4.28
C PRO A 20 -9.43 -12.24 -4.67
N ILE A 21 -9.15 -11.33 -3.71
CA ILE A 21 -9.31 -9.88 -3.92
C ILE A 21 -8.03 -9.12 -3.57
N VAL A 22 -7.63 -8.21 -4.45
CA VAL A 22 -6.59 -7.21 -4.19
C VAL A 22 -7.25 -5.85 -3.96
N PHE A 23 -7.09 -5.29 -2.77
CA PHE A 23 -7.37 -3.88 -2.50
C PHE A 23 -6.14 -3.06 -2.87
N LEU A 24 -6.26 -2.23 -3.90
CA LEU A 24 -5.11 -1.62 -4.58
C LEU A 24 -5.09 -0.10 -4.40
N ASP A 25 -4.04 0.43 -3.78
CA ASP A 25 -3.65 1.82 -4.01
C ASP A 25 -2.88 1.98 -5.32
N VAL A 26 -2.83 3.20 -5.85
CA VAL A 26 -2.15 3.54 -7.10
C VAL A 26 -0.90 4.37 -6.82
N ASP A 27 -1.02 5.44 -6.05
CA ASP A 27 0.12 6.27 -5.69
C ASP A 27 1.07 5.48 -4.80
N GLY A 28 2.38 5.57 -5.08
CA GLY A 28 3.39 4.81 -4.36
C GLY A 28 3.37 3.29 -4.57
N VAL A 29 2.39 2.74 -5.31
CA VAL A 29 2.30 1.32 -5.68
C VAL A 29 2.57 1.12 -7.16
N LEU A 30 1.78 1.74 -8.03
CA LEU A 30 1.92 1.70 -9.49
C LEU A 30 2.45 3.00 -10.08
N CYS A 31 2.36 4.10 -9.32
CA CYS A 31 2.73 5.45 -9.70
C CYS A 31 3.73 6.00 -8.68
N CYS A 32 5.04 5.81 -8.92
CA CYS A 32 6.08 5.99 -7.89
C CYS A 32 6.92 7.25 -8.12
N LYS A 33 7.28 7.53 -9.39
CA LYS A 33 8.27 8.57 -9.74
C LYS A 33 7.68 9.88 -10.23
N HIS A 34 6.52 9.81 -10.88
CA HIS A 34 5.87 10.96 -11.50
C HIS A 34 4.41 10.95 -11.12
N GLU A 35 3.95 12.01 -10.47
CA GLU A 35 2.54 12.21 -10.13
C GLU A 35 1.69 11.92 -11.37
N THR A 36 0.76 10.96 -11.24
CA THR A 36 -0.16 10.45 -12.25
C THR A 36 0.37 9.44 -13.29
N ARG A 37 1.68 9.15 -13.41
CA ARG A 37 2.16 8.19 -14.43
C ARG A 37 2.30 6.78 -13.86
N LEU A 38 1.49 5.85 -14.39
CA LEU A 38 1.61 4.42 -14.15
C LEU A 38 2.91 3.85 -14.74
N GLU A 39 3.66 3.11 -13.95
CA GLU A 39 4.97 2.55 -14.30
C GLU A 39 4.84 1.10 -14.77
N ALA A 40 5.54 0.77 -15.87
CA ALA A 40 5.39 -0.52 -16.54
C ALA A 40 5.75 -1.71 -15.65
N ALA A 41 6.83 -1.62 -14.87
CA ALA A 41 7.29 -2.72 -14.01
C ALA A 41 6.31 -3.03 -12.87
N PRO A 42 5.89 -2.09 -12.01
CA PRO A 42 4.84 -2.34 -11.03
C PRO A 42 3.52 -2.86 -11.62
N CYS A 43 3.11 -2.34 -12.79
CA CYS A 43 1.91 -2.82 -13.46
C CYS A 43 2.06 -4.27 -13.98
N ALA A 44 3.27 -4.68 -14.40
CA ALA A 44 3.54 -6.07 -14.79
C ALA A 44 3.49 -7.01 -13.58
N GLU A 45 3.99 -6.57 -12.42
CA GLU A 45 3.87 -7.33 -11.18
C GLU A 45 2.42 -7.48 -10.72
N LEU A 46 1.59 -6.44 -10.84
CA LEU A 46 0.15 -6.55 -10.57
C LEU A 46 -0.54 -7.54 -11.51
N GLN A 47 -0.21 -7.49 -12.81
CA GLN A 47 -0.72 -8.47 -13.78
C GLN A 47 -0.33 -9.90 -13.37
N ARG A 48 0.93 -10.11 -12.98
CA ARG A 48 1.43 -11.41 -12.51
C ARG A 48 0.67 -11.91 -11.28
N ILE A 49 0.37 -11.03 -10.32
CA ILE A 49 -0.48 -11.37 -9.17
C ILE A 49 -1.84 -11.87 -9.66
N ALA A 50 -2.51 -11.12 -10.53
CA ALA A 50 -3.84 -11.47 -11.03
C ALA A 50 -3.84 -12.78 -11.83
N GLU A 51 -2.84 -13.02 -12.67
CA GLU A 51 -2.69 -14.25 -13.45
C GLU A 51 -2.47 -15.47 -12.56
N SER A 52 -1.57 -15.35 -11.57
CA SER A 52 -1.17 -16.45 -10.69
C SER A 52 -2.27 -16.85 -9.69
N THR A 53 -3.06 -15.88 -9.26
CA THR A 53 -4.03 -16.06 -8.17
C THR A 53 -5.47 -16.06 -8.65
N ARG A 54 -5.68 -15.67 -9.92
CA ARG A 54 -6.98 -15.31 -10.46
C ARG A 54 -7.64 -14.26 -9.57
N ALA A 55 -6.92 -13.32 -8.96
CA ALA A 55 -7.54 -12.30 -8.11
C ALA A 55 -8.25 -11.23 -8.93
N ALA A 56 -9.28 -10.61 -8.36
CA ALA A 56 -9.89 -9.38 -8.85
C ALA A 56 -9.39 -8.17 -8.05
N VAL A 57 -9.45 -6.99 -8.65
CA VAL A 57 -9.00 -5.73 -8.03
C VAL A 57 -10.21 -4.92 -7.56
N VAL A 58 -10.11 -4.41 -6.35
CA VAL A 58 -10.94 -3.32 -5.82
C VAL A 58 -10.04 -2.11 -5.63
N LEU A 59 -10.41 -0.97 -6.23
CA LEU A 59 -9.64 0.25 -6.09
C LEU A 59 -9.78 0.81 -4.67
N SER A 60 -8.67 0.89 -3.96
CA SER A 60 -8.55 1.46 -2.62
C SER A 60 -7.53 2.61 -2.70
N THR A 61 -7.86 3.63 -3.49
CA THR A 61 -6.96 4.72 -3.88
C THR A 61 -7.71 6.04 -3.95
N ASP A 62 -7.03 7.17 -3.73
CA ASP A 62 -7.67 8.49 -3.89
C ASP A 62 -7.98 8.81 -5.36
N TRP A 63 -7.34 8.14 -6.31
CA TRP A 63 -7.66 8.24 -7.75
C TRP A 63 -9.12 7.90 -8.06
N ARG A 64 -9.81 7.13 -7.20
CA ARG A 64 -11.23 6.78 -7.39
C ARG A 64 -12.16 7.99 -7.29
N ARG A 65 -11.71 9.09 -6.66
CA ARG A 65 -12.47 10.33 -6.46
C ARG A 65 -12.43 11.25 -7.67
N ASP A 66 -11.48 11.05 -8.58
CA ASP A 66 -11.33 11.80 -9.81
C ASP A 66 -11.68 10.92 -11.02
N THR A 67 -12.62 11.37 -11.85
CA THR A 67 -13.11 10.57 -12.98
C THR A 67 -12.02 10.27 -14.01
N SER A 68 -11.09 11.20 -14.24
CA SER A 68 -9.99 11.05 -15.20
C SER A 68 -8.97 10.02 -14.70
N LEU A 69 -8.53 10.16 -13.44
CA LEU A 69 -7.60 9.24 -12.81
C LEU A 69 -8.20 7.83 -12.67
N SER A 70 -9.45 7.74 -12.22
CA SER A 70 -10.20 6.46 -12.14
C SER A 70 -10.31 5.77 -13.50
N SER A 71 -10.61 6.53 -14.57
CA SER A 71 -10.66 5.99 -15.93
C SER A 71 -9.30 5.52 -16.42
N ARG A 72 -8.23 6.23 -16.06
CA ARG A 72 -6.85 5.88 -16.42
C ARG A 72 -6.42 4.56 -15.80
N ILE A 73 -6.63 4.37 -14.50
CA ILE A 73 -6.27 3.10 -13.85
C ILE A 73 -7.12 1.95 -14.37
N LYS A 74 -8.44 2.15 -14.55
CA LYS A 74 -9.33 1.11 -15.12
C LYS A 74 -8.90 0.68 -16.52
N ARG A 75 -8.50 1.62 -17.38
CA ARG A 75 -7.94 1.30 -18.71
C ARG A 75 -6.67 0.47 -18.60
N CYS A 76 -5.74 0.87 -17.73
CA CYS A 76 -4.50 0.14 -17.51
C CYS A 76 -4.73 -1.31 -17.03
N LEU A 77 -5.71 -1.52 -16.14
CA LEU A 77 -6.10 -2.85 -15.66
C LEU A 77 -6.74 -3.67 -16.79
N HIS A 78 -7.65 -3.07 -17.56
CA HIS A 78 -8.32 -3.72 -18.69
C HIS A 78 -7.33 -4.16 -19.78
N GLU A 79 -6.38 -3.30 -20.17
CA GLU A 79 -5.33 -3.63 -21.15
C GLU A 79 -4.46 -4.83 -20.71
N ARG A 80 -4.35 -5.06 -19.40
CA ARG A 80 -3.62 -6.18 -18.79
C ARG A 80 -4.50 -7.36 -18.42
N ARG A 81 -5.79 -7.34 -18.78
CA ARG A 81 -6.77 -8.38 -18.44
C ARG A 81 -6.88 -8.62 -16.93
N VAL A 82 -6.72 -7.55 -16.15
CA VAL A 82 -6.93 -7.57 -14.70
C VAL A 82 -8.33 -7.05 -14.42
N ASP A 83 -9.18 -7.89 -13.83
CA ASP A 83 -10.56 -7.53 -13.56
C ASP A 83 -10.66 -6.54 -12.40
N CYS A 84 -11.30 -5.40 -12.65
CA CYS A 84 -11.61 -4.40 -11.63
C CYS A 84 -13.10 -4.51 -11.26
N ILE A 85 -13.41 -4.98 -10.06
CA ILE A 85 -14.78 -5.29 -9.63
C ILE A 85 -15.44 -4.18 -8.82
N GLY A 86 -14.71 -3.11 -8.50
CA GLY A 86 -15.26 -1.97 -7.79
C GLY A 86 -14.21 -1.05 -7.19
N ALA A 87 -14.65 -0.24 -6.24
CA ALA A 87 -13.80 0.62 -5.45
C ALA A 87 -14.34 0.66 -4.01
N THR A 88 -13.46 0.87 -3.02
CA THR A 88 -13.88 1.02 -1.63
C THR A 88 -14.71 2.29 -1.45
N PRO A 89 -15.69 2.30 -0.51
CA PRO A 89 -16.48 3.50 -0.22
C PRO A 89 -15.57 4.66 0.21
N GLN A 90 -16.10 5.87 0.09
CA GLN A 90 -15.44 7.06 0.62
C GLN A 90 -16.04 7.35 1.99
N LEU A 91 -15.34 6.96 3.05
CA LEU A 91 -15.78 7.28 4.40
C LEU A 91 -15.32 8.70 4.73
N SER A 92 -16.28 9.58 4.98
CA SER A 92 -16.03 10.94 5.45
C SER A 92 -15.48 10.86 6.87
N GLY A 93 -14.16 10.88 7.04
CA GLY A 93 -13.62 11.22 8.35
C GLY A 93 -14.00 12.67 8.69
N SER A 94 -14.38 12.90 9.94
CA SER A 94 -14.71 14.22 10.48
C SER A 94 -13.74 15.29 9.96
N MET A 95 -14.25 16.33 9.28
CA MET A 95 -13.67 17.61 8.78
C MET A 95 -12.16 17.85 8.60
N ASP A 96 -11.28 17.13 9.28
CA ASP A 96 -9.84 17.12 9.06
C ASP A 96 -9.49 16.30 7.82
N ARG A 97 -8.91 17.00 6.84
CA ARG A 97 -8.41 16.52 5.55
C ARG A 97 -7.32 15.43 5.64
N VAL A 98 -7.11 14.83 6.81
CA VAL A 98 -6.08 13.82 7.13
C VAL A 98 -6.70 12.59 7.79
N SER A 99 -7.97 12.29 7.51
CA SER A 99 -8.59 11.09 8.07
C SER A 99 -8.03 9.83 7.41
N ARG A 100 -7.12 9.17 8.14
CA ARG A 100 -6.48 7.89 7.80
C ARG A 100 -7.46 6.72 8.00
N VAL A 101 -8.44 6.63 7.09
CA VAL A 101 -9.59 5.69 7.20
C VAL A 101 -9.58 4.58 6.16
N ARG A 102 -8.48 4.43 5.40
CA ARG A 102 -8.35 3.43 4.33
C ARG A 102 -8.64 2.00 4.82
N PRO A 103 -8.19 1.56 6.02
CA PRO A 103 -8.58 0.25 6.56
C PRO A 103 -10.10 0.12 6.75
N LYS A 104 -10.75 1.15 7.33
CA LYS A 104 -12.21 1.16 7.52
C LYS A 104 -12.97 1.08 6.20
N GLU A 105 -12.49 1.78 5.16
CA GLU A 105 -13.08 1.72 3.81
C GLU A 105 -13.00 0.28 3.24
N ILE A 106 -11.85 -0.39 3.39
CA ILE A 106 -11.67 -1.79 2.98
C ILE A 106 -12.61 -2.72 3.76
N LEU A 107 -12.69 -2.56 5.08
CA LEU A 107 -13.54 -3.39 5.93
C LEU A 107 -15.04 -3.17 5.63
N SER A 108 -15.45 -1.93 5.35
CA SER A 108 -16.83 -1.61 4.91
C SER A 108 -17.15 -2.32 3.60
N TRP A 109 -16.26 -2.24 2.60
CA TRP A 109 -16.46 -2.93 1.33
C TRP A 109 -16.58 -4.44 1.51
N LEU A 110 -15.70 -5.05 2.32
CA LEU A 110 -15.78 -6.47 2.64
C LEU A 110 -17.12 -6.83 3.29
N SER A 111 -17.60 -6.05 4.25
CA SER A 111 -18.87 -6.28 4.91
C SER A 111 -20.07 -6.17 3.95
N GLU A 112 -20.09 -5.13 3.10
CA GLU A 112 -21.15 -4.88 2.11
C GLU A 112 -21.26 -6.01 1.08
N HIS A 113 -20.15 -6.73 0.82
CA HIS A 113 -20.09 -7.84 -0.14
C HIS A 113 -20.18 -9.21 0.53
N GLY A 114 -20.52 -9.28 1.83
CA GLY A 114 -20.67 -10.54 2.56
C GLY A 114 -19.35 -11.27 2.86
N LEU A 115 -18.22 -10.55 2.79
CA LEU A 115 -16.87 -11.06 3.03
C LEU A 115 -16.28 -10.61 4.39
N GLY A 116 -17.00 -9.76 5.12
CA GLY A 116 -16.63 -9.30 6.46
C GLY A 116 -17.01 -10.31 7.53
N GLY A 117 -16.06 -11.14 7.98
CA GLY A 117 -16.24 -12.06 9.12
C GLY A 117 -15.11 -13.09 9.22
N LEU A 118 -15.01 -13.77 10.38
CA LEU A 118 -14.05 -14.87 10.65
C LEU A 118 -14.13 -16.03 9.64
N HIS A 119 -15.22 -16.11 8.87
CA HIS A 119 -15.52 -17.16 7.91
C HIS A 119 -15.64 -16.68 6.46
N GLY A 120 -15.19 -15.45 6.15
CA GLY A 120 -15.12 -14.98 4.76
C GLY A 120 -14.28 -15.96 3.94
N SER A 121 -14.91 -16.64 2.98
CA SER A 121 -14.30 -17.73 2.19
C SER A 121 -13.26 -17.25 1.17
N THR A 122 -13.05 -15.94 1.07
CA THR A 122 -12.17 -15.30 0.10
C THR A 122 -10.87 -14.82 0.73
N ASN A 123 -9.74 -15.24 0.16
CA ASN A 123 -8.45 -14.64 0.48
C ASN A 123 -8.37 -13.24 -0.14
N TRP A 124 -7.80 -12.29 0.60
CA TRP A 124 -7.60 -10.95 0.10
C TRP A 124 -6.31 -10.36 0.65
N VAL A 125 -5.80 -9.35 -0.06
CA VAL A 125 -4.62 -8.58 0.32
C VAL A 125 -4.84 -7.10 0.00
N ALA A 126 -4.39 -6.22 0.89
CA ALA A 126 -4.25 -4.80 0.62
C ALA A 126 -2.81 -4.48 0.20
N ILE A 127 -2.64 -3.69 -0.86
CA ILE A 127 -1.34 -3.25 -1.37
C ILE A 127 -1.35 -1.71 -1.41
N ASP A 128 -0.51 -1.09 -0.60
CA ASP A 128 -0.52 0.36 -0.34
C ASP A 128 0.90 0.83 0.04
N ASP A 129 1.26 2.10 -0.17
CA ASP A 129 2.53 2.65 0.29
C ASP A 129 2.43 3.19 1.74
N ARG A 130 1.21 3.50 2.17
CA ARG A 130 0.91 3.92 3.53
C ARG A 130 0.96 2.74 4.48
N ASP A 131 1.28 3.02 5.73
CA ASP A 131 1.30 2.03 6.80
C ASP A 131 -0.12 1.82 7.32
N LEU A 132 -0.90 1.02 6.59
CA LEU A 132 -2.33 0.83 6.86
C LEU A 132 -2.59 0.11 8.19
N VAL A 133 -1.67 -0.71 8.68
CA VAL A 133 -1.80 -1.42 9.96
C VAL A 133 -1.77 -0.43 11.14
N SER A 134 -1.02 0.66 11.02
CA SER A 134 -0.98 1.74 12.01
C SER A 134 -2.11 2.78 11.85
N GLU A 135 -3.03 2.59 10.91
CA GLU A 135 -4.21 3.45 10.74
C GLU A 135 -5.41 2.92 11.52
N ASP A 136 -6.45 3.74 11.63
CA ASP A 136 -7.68 3.39 12.34
C ASP A 136 -8.40 2.23 11.62
N GLY A 137 -8.59 1.12 12.34
CA GLY A 137 -9.07 -0.17 11.79
C GLY A 137 -7.97 -1.05 11.16
N GLY A 138 -6.71 -0.62 11.19
CA GLY A 138 -5.57 -1.30 10.58
C GLY A 138 -5.23 -2.67 11.17
N GLU A 139 -5.59 -2.91 12.44
CA GLU A 139 -5.37 -4.20 13.12
C GLU A 139 -5.97 -5.38 12.33
N ALA A 140 -7.13 -5.18 11.70
CA ALA A 140 -7.81 -6.21 10.91
C ALA A 140 -7.09 -6.55 9.59
N LEU A 141 -6.09 -5.75 9.18
CA LEU A 141 -5.29 -5.96 7.97
C LEU A 141 -4.01 -6.77 8.26
N ARG A 142 -3.71 -7.10 9.53
CA ARG A 142 -2.54 -7.92 9.87
C ARG A 142 -2.55 -9.24 9.12
N GLY A 143 -1.40 -9.58 8.55
CA GLY A 143 -1.20 -10.76 7.72
C GLY A 143 -1.86 -10.72 6.33
N ARG A 144 -2.56 -9.63 6.01
CA ARG A 144 -3.26 -9.40 4.74
C ARG A 144 -2.84 -8.08 4.09
N PHE A 145 -1.68 -7.57 4.46
CA PHE A 145 -1.17 -6.28 3.99
C PHE A 145 0.25 -6.39 3.44
N VAL A 146 0.45 -5.83 2.25
CA VAL A 146 1.75 -5.66 1.62
C VAL A 146 2.02 -4.16 1.49
N GLN A 147 2.92 -3.65 2.32
CA GLN A 147 3.37 -2.28 2.22
C GLN A 147 4.44 -2.12 1.15
N THR A 148 4.26 -1.15 0.27
CA THR A 148 5.25 -0.71 -0.70
C THR A 148 6.05 0.49 -0.18
N ALA A 149 7.17 0.81 -0.82
CA ALA A 149 7.82 2.11 -0.63
C ALA A 149 7.47 3.02 -1.80
N PHE A 150 7.08 4.25 -1.49
CA PHE A 150 6.62 5.22 -2.51
C PHE A 150 7.59 5.37 -3.70
N ALA A 151 8.91 5.25 -3.45
CA ALA A 151 9.93 5.39 -4.49
C ALA A 151 10.07 4.17 -5.42
N SER A 152 9.80 2.95 -4.93
CA SER A 152 10.04 1.70 -5.64
C SER A 152 8.76 0.99 -6.09
N GLY A 153 7.63 1.26 -5.46
CA GLY A 153 6.35 0.67 -5.82
C GLY A 153 6.21 -0.80 -5.48
N LEU A 154 5.33 -1.47 -6.22
CA LEU A 154 5.16 -2.91 -6.19
C LEU A 154 6.35 -3.59 -6.88
N THR A 155 7.29 -4.11 -6.07
CA THR A 155 8.41 -4.92 -6.54
C THR A 155 8.01 -6.39 -6.69
N ARG A 156 8.91 -7.18 -7.31
CA ARG A 156 8.71 -8.62 -7.49
C ARG A 156 8.55 -9.36 -6.16
N GLU A 157 9.37 -9.02 -5.17
CA GLU A 157 9.36 -9.64 -3.84
C GLU A 157 8.04 -9.35 -3.11
N LEU A 158 7.54 -8.11 -3.23
CA LEU A 158 6.25 -7.71 -2.67
C LEU A 158 5.10 -8.42 -3.39
N ALA A 159 5.18 -8.58 -4.71
CA ALA A 159 4.20 -9.34 -5.46
C ALA A 159 4.22 -10.84 -5.12
N ASP A 160 5.38 -11.44 -4.87
CA ASP A 160 5.48 -12.82 -4.38
C ASP A 160 4.80 -12.99 -3.02
N ARG A 161 4.95 -12.02 -2.12
CA ARG A 161 4.24 -11.99 -0.84
C ARG A 161 2.73 -11.89 -1.02
N ALA A 162 2.27 -10.99 -1.89
CA ALA A 162 0.85 -10.84 -2.20
C ALA A 162 0.25 -12.14 -2.78
N ILE A 163 0.96 -12.81 -3.70
CA ILE A 163 0.56 -14.11 -4.27
C ILE A 163 0.43 -15.16 -3.16
N LYS A 164 1.40 -15.24 -2.24
CA LYS A 164 1.32 -16.17 -1.10
C LYS A 164 0.09 -15.91 -0.24
N MET A 165 -0.21 -14.65 0.09
CA MET A 165 -1.39 -14.26 0.86
C MET A 165 -2.70 -14.65 0.16
N LEU A 166 -2.78 -14.46 -1.16
CA LEU A 166 -3.97 -14.75 -1.95
C LEU A 166 -4.20 -16.25 -2.15
N LEU A 167 -3.14 -17.06 -2.24
CA LEU A 167 -3.24 -18.51 -2.44
C LEU A 167 -3.41 -19.28 -1.13
N HIS A 168 -2.71 -18.87 -0.06
CA HIS A 168 -2.59 -19.65 1.17
C HIS A 168 -3.26 -18.98 2.38
N GLY A 169 -3.89 -17.82 2.19
CA GLY A 169 -4.51 -17.04 3.26
C GLY A 169 -3.51 -16.13 3.98
N PRO A 170 -3.93 -15.52 5.12
CA PRO A 170 -3.09 -14.61 5.89
C PRO A 170 -1.71 -15.21 6.12
N GLN A 171 -0.70 -14.46 5.75
CA GLN A 171 0.66 -14.81 6.12
C GLN A 171 0.91 -14.22 7.50
N PRO A 172 1.76 -14.84 8.33
CA PRO A 172 2.29 -14.13 9.48
C PRO A 172 2.76 -12.76 9.01
N CYS A 173 2.34 -11.70 9.71
CA CYS A 173 3.16 -10.50 9.66
C CYS A 173 4.59 -10.96 9.97
N PRO A 174 5.63 -10.40 9.34
CA PRO A 174 6.99 -10.58 9.83
C PRO A 174 7.11 -9.95 11.23
N GLU A 175 6.46 -10.56 12.22
CA GLU A 175 6.77 -10.47 13.63
C GLU A 175 8.03 -11.32 13.78
N GLU A 176 9.21 -10.68 13.63
CA GLU A 176 10.43 -10.93 14.43
C GLU A 176 11.71 -10.33 13.83
N GLU A 177 11.73 -9.94 12.55
CA GLU A 177 12.78 -9.05 12.05
C GLU A 177 12.25 -7.63 12.05
N ARG A 178 12.12 -7.02 13.24
CA ARG A 178 12.00 -5.56 13.34
C ARG A 178 13.16 -5.00 12.51
N PRO A 179 12.90 -4.28 11.41
CA PRO A 179 13.99 -3.85 10.56
C PRO A 179 14.90 -2.96 11.42
N PRO A 180 16.22 -3.02 11.20
CA PRO A 180 17.19 -2.46 12.12
C PRO A 180 16.85 -0.99 12.41
N ASN A 181 17.18 -0.58 13.64
CA ASN A 181 17.05 0.82 14.02
C ASN A 181 17.79 1.69 13.00
N VAL A 182 17.16 2.78 12.60
CA VAL A 182 17.75 3.77 11.71
C VAL A 182 18.66 4.65 12.56
N ARG A 183 19.97 4.46 12.38
CA ARG A 183 21.02 5.15 13.15
C ARG A 183 21.73 6.21 12.32
N THR A 184 21.79 6.01 11.02
CA THR A 184 22.53 6.85 10.08
C THR A 184 21.63 7.39 8.98
N LEU A 185 22.13 8.39 8.26
CA LEU A 185 21.47 8.89 7.06
C LEU A 185 21.35 7.81 5.98
N GLN A 186 22.34 6.91 5.90
CA GLN A 186 22.34 5.79 4.97
C GLN A 186 21.21 4.82 5.26
N ASP A 187 21.00 4.48 6.53
CA ASP A 187 19.89 3.61 6.95
C ASP A 187 18.55 4.24 6.56
N LEU A 188 18.40 5.56 6.73
CA LEU A 188 17.18 6.27 6.36
C LEU A 188 16.94 6.28 4.85
N LEU A 189 17.99 6.49 4.04
CA LEU A 189 17.86 6.47 2.58
C LEU A 189 17.54 5.07 2.06
N ALA A 190 18.14 4.04 2.66
CA ALA A 190 17.80 2.64 2.39
C ALA A 190 16.34 2.35 2.75
N GLU A 191 15.87 2.77 3.93
CA GLU A 191 14.46 2.65 4.35
C GLU A 191 13.52 3.39 3.40
N ALA A 192 13.93 4.56 2.90
CA ALA A 192 13.16 5.34 1.94
C ALA A 192 13.17 4.73 0.53
N GLY A 193 14.00 3.72 0.25
CA GLY A 193 14.19 3.17 -1.09
C GLY A 193 14.78 4.20 -2.06
N VAL A 194 15.63 5.10 -1.55
CA VAL A 194 16.22 6.20 -2.31
C VAL A 194 17.69 5.91 -2.62
N ASP A 195 18.11 6.29 -3.82
CA ASP A 195 19.49 6.14 -4.29
C ASP A 195 20.51 6.85 -3.38
N THR A 196 21.67 6.22 -3.18
CA THR A 196 22.76 6.77 -2.37
C THR A 196 23.32 8.09 -2.91
N ALA A 197 23.14 8.43 -4.19
CA ALA A 197 23.49 9.73 -4.74
C ALA A 197 22.77 10.91 -4.04
N VAL A 198 21.62 10.65 -3.40
CA VAL A 198 20.92 11.65 -2.60
C VAL A 198 21.68 11.98 -1.30
N MET A 199 22.56 11.08 -0.84
CA MET A 199 23.39 11.30 0.33
C MET A 199 24.35 12.46 0.14
N ASP A 200 25.02 12.55 -1.03
CA ASP A 200 25.95 13.63 -1.34
C ASP A 200 25.26 15.00 -1.30
N VAL A 201 24.04 15.06 -1.85
CA VAL A 201 23.19 16.25 -1.83
C VAL A 201 22.85 16.65 -0.39
N LEU A 202 22.40 15.70 0.42
CA LEU A 202 22.04 15.97 1.82
C LEU A 202 23.22 16.42 2.66
N GLN A 203 24.39 15.79 2.48
CA GLN A 203 25.63 16.11 3.19
C GLN A 203 26.20 17.49 2.81
N SER A 204 25.96 17.95 1.58
CA SER A 204 26.37 19.28 1.13
C SER A 204 25.60 20.44 1.79
N CYS A 205 24.48 20.15 2.45
CA CYS A 205 23.61 21.17 3.04
C CYS A 205 23.59 21.07 4.58
N ALA A 206 24.03 22.13 5.26
CA ALA A 206 24.19 22.13 6.72
C ALA A 206 22.92 21.72 7.50
N THR A 207 21.73 22.11 7.02
CA THR A 207 20.44 21.83 7.67
C THR A 207 19.93 20.41 7.44
N THR A 208 20.51 19.65 6.51
CA THR A 208 20.13 18.27 6.15
C THR A 208 21.29 17.28 6.22
N SER A 209 22.46 17.75 6.65
CA SER A 209 23.72 17.00 6.62
C SER A 209 23.77 15.81 7.56
N SER A 210 22.82 15.71 8.49
CA SER A 210 22.74 14.63 9.46
C SER A 210 21.31 14.18 9.69
N LEU A 211 21.17 12.91 10.11
CA LEU A 211 19.88 12.34 10.48
C LEU A 211 19.16 13.12 11.61
N PRO A 212 19.82 13.52 12.73
CA PRO A 212 19.17 14.35 13.75
C PRO A 212 18.62 15.67 13.19
N ALA A 213 19.35 16.32 12.28
CA ALA A 213 18.91 17.57 11.67
C ALA A 213 17.64 17.38 10.82
N LEU A 214 17.58 16.29 10.05
CA LEU A 214 16.39 15.94 9.27
C LEU A 214 15.18 15.63 10.13
N VAL A 215 15.36 14.79 11.18
CA VAL A 215 14.28 14.44 12.12
C VAL A 215 13.72 15.71 12.77
N LYS A 216 14.61 16.56 13.30
CA LYS A 216 14.23 17.85 13.90
C LYS A 216 13.52 18.78 12.91
N ALA A 217 13.93 18.81 11.66
CA ALA A 217 13.31 19.63 10.62
C ALA A 217 11.88 19.17 10.32
N VAL A 218 11.63 17.86 10.23
CA VAL A 218 10.26 17.31 10.08
C VAL A 218 9.38 17.71 11.25
N GLU A 219 9.89 17.59 12.47
CA GLU A 219 9.13 17.80 13.70
C GLU A 219 8.79 19.28 13.93
N SER A 220 9.78 20.16 13.79
CA SER A 220 9.61 21.59 14.08
C SER A 220 8.83 22.35 13.02
N SER A 221 8.91 21.93 11.75
CA SER A 221 8.34 22.69 10.63
C SER A 221 7.08 22.06 10.05
N GLY A 222 6.82 20.80 10.37
CA GLY A 222 5.76 20.00 9.76
C GLY A 222 6.11 19.56 8.33
N ARG A 223 5.31 18.63 7.81
CA ARG A 223 5.63 17.93 6.54
C ARG A 223 5.84 18.88 5.36
N VAL A 224 4.95 19.85 5.16
CA VAL A 224 4.98 20.74 3.98
C VAL A 224 6.28 21.54 3.94
N LYS A 225 6.65 22.18 5.06
CA LYS A 225 7.89 22.95 5.15
C LYS A 225 9.13 22.06 5.03
N PHE A 226 9.08 20.85 5.58
CA PHE A 226 10.15 19.87 5.41
C PHE A 226 10.38 19.48 3.94
N LEU A 227 9.31 19.27 3.16
CA LEU A 227 9.43 18.97 1.74
C LEU A 227 10.05 20.16 0.97
N GLU A 228 9.68 21.40 1.29
CA GLU A 228 10.33 22.58 0.67
C GLU A 228 11.80 22.72 1.09
N LEU A 229 12.14 22.35 2.33
CA LEU A 229 13.52 22.34 2.81
C LEU A 229 14.37 21.32 2.02
N LEU A 230 13.89 20.08 1.84
CA LEU A 230 14.61 19.08 1.02
C LEU A 230 14.79 19.54 -0.43
N LYS A 231 13.80 20.25 -0.98
CA LYS A 231 13.89 20.84 -2.32
C LYS A 231 14.96 21.93 -2.38
N ALA A 232 15.01 22.81 -1.39
CA ALA A 232 16.04 23.85 -1.28
C ALA A 232 17.45 23.26 -1.10
N SER A 233 17.58 22.10 -0.45
CA SER A 233 18.83 21.35 -0.33
C SER A 233 19.28 20.66 -1.62
N GLY A 234 18.52 20.75 -2.73
CA GLY A 234 18.89 20.20 -4.03
C GLY A 234 18.19 18.88 -4.40
N ILE A 235 17.33 18.32 -3.53
CA ILE A 235 16.54 17.13 -3.87
C ILE A 235 15.34 17.57 -4.71
N SER A 236 15.54 17.66 -6.02
CA SER A 236 14.56 18.23 -6.96
C SER A 236 13.32 17.35 -7.17
N ARG A 237 13.45 16.02 -7.06
CA ARG A 237 12.37 15.06 -7.34
C ARG A 237 11.34 15.01 -6.18
N PRO A 238 10.05 15.34 -6.42
CA PRO A 238 9.01 15.29 -5.38
C PRO A 238 8.89 13.92 -4.71
N ALA A 239 8.90 12.85 -5.50
CA ALA A 239 8.82 11.47 -5.02
C ALA A 239 9.93 11.12 -4.00
N THR A 240 11.16 11.55 -4.28
CA THR A 240 12.31 11.34 -3.38
C THR A 240 12.11 12.05 -2.05
N ARG A 241 11.66 13.31 -2.08
CA ARG A 241 11.38 14.08 -0.85
C ARG A 241 10.27 13.44 -0.04
N GLN A 242 9.23 12.99 -0.72
CA GLN A 242 8.09 12.31 -0.11
C GLN A 242 8.50 10.98 0.53
N ALA A 243 9.34 10.20 -0.14
CA ALA A 243 9.86 8.93 0.36
C ALA A 243 10.70 9.13 1.64
N ILE A 244 11.60 10.12 1.67
CA ILE A 244 12.39 10.45 2.87
C ILE A 244 11.47 10.86 4.02
N ALA A 245 10.52 11.75 3.78
CA ALA A 245 9.57 12.20 4.80
C ALA A 245 8.68 11.05 5.32
N ASN A 246 8.29 10.12 4.44
CA ASN A 246 7.54 8.92 4.80
C ASN A 246 8.37 7.97 5.66
N ALA A 247 9.65 7.75 5.29
CA ALA A 247 10.57 6.91 6.05
C ALA A 247 10.78 7.46 7.47
N ILE A 248 11.06 8.76 7.63
CA ILE A 248 11.20 9.38 8.96
C ILE A 248 9.93 9.18 9.78
N GLY A 249 8.76 9.46 9.19
CA GLY A 249 7.49 9.29 9.88
C GLY A 249 7.20 7.84 10.28
N ARG A 250 7.61 6.86 9.48
CA ARG A 250 7.47 5.42 9.74
C ARG A 250 8.40 5.00 10.88
N CYS A 251 9.69 5.29 10.77
CA CYS A 251 10.67 4.96 11.81
C CYS A 251 10.30 5.56 13.17
N LYS A 252 9.69 6.75 13.19
CA LYS A 252 9.19 7.37 14.42
C LYS A 252 8.02 6.59 15.04
N ARG A 253 7.00 6.23 14.25
CA ARG A 253 5.84 5.46 14.74
C ARG A 253 6.25 4.08 15.26
N GLU A 254 7.21 3.47 14.59
CA GLU A 254 7.73 2.14 14.93
C GLU A 254 8.81 2.19 16.02
N ASP A 255 9.11 3.36 16.61
CA ASP A 255 10.17 3.57 17.60
C ASP A 255 11.55 3.00 17.16
N ARG A 256 11.87 3.12 15.87
CA ARG A 256 13.09 2.63 15.22
C ARG A 256 14.15 3.72 15.02
N LEU A 257 13.82 4.98 15.30
CA LEU A 257 14.84 6.03 15.37
C LEU A 257 15.68 5.81 16.63
N CYS A 258 17.01 5.81 16.47
CA CYS A 258 17.95 5.67 17.56
C CYS A 258 17.60 6.62 18.74
N PRO A 259 17.72 6.21 20.01
CA PRO A 259 17.33 7.04 21.15
C PRO A 259 18.01 8.41 21.19
N GLU A 260 19.24 8.53 20.67
CA GLU A 260 19.95 9.81 20.58
C GLU A 260 19.30 10.82 19.61
N LEU A 261 18.36 10.35 18.78
CA LEU A 261 17.61 11.15 17.80
C LEU A 261 16.23 11.58 18.32
N LYS A 262 15.80 11.09 19.49
CA LYS A 262 14.55 11.48 20.15
C LYS A 262 14.83 12.80 20.89
N ILE A 263 14.68 13.92 20.18
CA ILE A 263 14.84 15.28 20.73
C ILE A 263 13.55 15.72 21.42
#